data_AF-A0A938ADF1-F1
#
_entry.id   AF-A0A938ADF1-F1
#
_cell.length_a   1.000
_cell.length_b   1.000
_cell.length_c   1.000
_cell.angle_alpha   90.00
_cell.angle_beta   90.00
_cell.angle_gamma   90.00
#
_symmetry.space_group_name_H-M   'P 1'
#
loop_
_entity.id
_entity.type
_entity.pdbx_description
1 polymer ?
#
loop_
_entity_poly.entity_id
_entity_poly.type
_entity_poly.pdbx_seq_one_letter_code
_entity_poly.pdbx_strand_id
1 'polypeptide(L)'
;MSAADALRVVTLAAQAEMALVRRDAVAGPLLSQAERAAEGMPAGPLLAEAAAMVRGEPDSEAMRQAALSLCRMALQDAQADLL
;
A
#
# COMPACT_ATOMS: atom_id res chain seq x y z
N MET A 1 -7.39 -15.38 9.83
CA MET A 1 -6.25 -14.71 9.16
C MET A 1 -5.01 -14.92 10.01
N SER A 2 -3.84 -15.16 9.40
CA SER A 2 -2.63 -15.52 10.15
C SER A 2 -1.68 -14.33 10.35
N ALA A 3 -0.83 -14.38 11.37
CA ALA A 3 0.25 -13.40 11.57
C ALA A 3 1.21 -13.34 10.36
N ALA A 4 1.33 -14.43 9.60
CA ALA A 4 2.13 -14.46 8.37
C ALA A 4 1.49 -13.61 7.26
N ASP A 5 0.15 -13.55 7.18
CA ASP A 5 -0.57 -12.72 6.21
C ASP A 5 -0.39 -11.24 6.54
N ALA A 6 -0.55 -10.86 7.82
CA ALA A 6 -0.31 -9.50 8.28
C ALA A 6 1.14 -9.05 8.03
N LEU A 7 2.13 -9.91 8.32
CA LEU A 7 3.54 -9.60 8.04
C LEU A 7 3.81 -9.41 6.54
N ARG A 8 3.15 -10.21 5.68
CA ARG A 8 3.26 -10.08 4.23
C ARG A 8 2.72 -8.75 3.75
N VAL A 9 1.56 -8.32 4.26
CA VAL A 9 0.97 -7.01 3.94
C VAL A 9 1.87 -5.87 4.39
N VAL A 10 2.37 -5.91 5.62
CA VAL A 10 3.30 -4.89 6.14
C VAL A 10 4.55 -4.79 5.26
N THR A 11 5.12 -5.92 4.86
CA THR A 11 6.33 -5.93 4.02
C THR A 11 6.06 -5.32 2.64
N LEU A 12 4.97 -5.71 1.97
CA LEU A 12 4.62 -5.21 0.65
C LEU A 12 4.24 -3.72 0.68
N ALA A 13 3.46 -3.29 1.68
CA ALA A 13 3.08 -1.90 1.84
C ALA A 13 4.32 -1.02 2.15
N ALA A 14 5.27 -1.49 2.95
CA ALA A 14 6.51 -0.76 3.22
C ALA A 14 7.38 -0.60 1.96
N GLN A 15 7.47 -1.64 1.13
CA GLN A 15 8.15 -1.55 -0.16
C GLN A 15 7.46 -0.57 -1.12
N ALA A 16 6.13 -0.60 -1.16
CA ALA A 16 5.34 0.35 -1.95
C ALA A 16 5.54 1.80 -1.46
N GLU A 17 5.55 2.03 -0.15
CA GLU A 17 5.83 3.35 0.44
C GLU A 17 7.21 3.86 0.00
N MET A 18 8.25 3.03 0.11
CA MET A 18 9.60 3.40 -0.32
C MET A 18 9.66 3.76 -1.80
N ALA A 19 8.99 2.98 -2.66
CA ALA A 19 8.91 3.25 -4.08
C ALA A 19 8.18 4.57 -4.39
N LEU A 20 7.07 4.86 -3.69
CA LEU A 20 6.35 6.13 -3.80
C LEU A 20 7.20 7.34 -3.39
N VAL A 21 8.00 7.20 -2.32
CA VAL A 21 8.92 8.26 -1.86
C VAL A 21 10.04 8.50 -2.87
N ARG A 22 10.60 7.43 -3.43
CA ARG A 22 11.70 7.49 -4.41
C ARG A 22 11.23 7.83 -5.83
N ARG A 23 9.92 7.83 -6.07
CA ARG A 23 9.30 7.99 -7.39
C ARG A 23 9.71 6.86 -8.35
N ASP A 24 9.84 5.65 -7.82
CA ASP A 24 10.18 4.48 -8.61
C ASP A 24 8.95 4.00 -9.38
N ALA A 25 9.14 3.66 -10.66
CA ALA A 25 8.07 3.17 -11.54
C ALA A 25 7.40 1.86 -11.03
N VAL A 26 8.04 1.17 -10.09
CA VAL A 26 7.51 -0.06 -9.47
C VAL A 26 6.48 0.19 -8.37
N ALA A 27 6.21 1.46 -8.00
CA ALA A 27 5.24 1.80 -6.96
C ALA A 27 3.83 1.23 -7.26
N GLY A 28 3.31 1.42 -8.48
CA GLY A 28 2.00 0.89 -8.89
C GLY A 28 1.90 -0.64 -8.80
N PRO A 29 2.85 -1.40 -9.38
CA PRO A 29 2.93 -2.85 -9.21
C PRO A 29 3.01 -3.32 -7.75
N LEU A 30 3.77 -2.63 -6.90
CA LEU A 30 3.90 -2.98 -5.48
C LEU A 30 2.59 -2.72 -4.72
N LEU A 31 1.92 -1.59 -4.96
CA LEU A 31 0.61 -1.31 -4.38
C LEU A 31 -0.43 -2.36 -4.79
N SER A 32 -0.44 -2.79 -6.06
CA SER A 32 -1.35 -3.83 -6.53
C SER A 32 -1.08 -5.20 -5.90
N GLN A 33 0.18 -5.49 -5.55
CA GLN A 33 0.52 -6.70 -4.80
C GLN A 33 0.10 -6.61 -3.33
N ALA A 34 0.31 -5.44 -2.71
CA ALA A 34 -0.11 -5.17 -1.34
C ALA A 34 -1.64 -5.25 -1.20
N GLU A 35 -2.39 -4.66 -2.14
CA GLU A 35 -3.85 -4.76 -2.25
C GLU A 35 -4.33 -6.21 -2.20
N ARG A 36 -3.80 -7.07 -3.07
CA ARG A 36 -4.18 -8.50 -3.13
C ARG A 36 -3.80 -9.25 -1.87
N ALA A 37 -2.65 -8.93 -1.27
CA ALA A 37 -2.23 -9.55 -0.02
C ALA A 37 -3.11 -9.13 1.16
N ALA A 38 -3.71 -7.94 1.10
CA ALA A 38 -4.58 -7.38 2.12
C ALA A 38 -6.08 -7.66 1.86
N GLU A 39 -6.41 -8.61 0.98
CA GLU A 39 -7.80 -8.98 0.73
C GLU A 39 -8.46 -9.50 2.01
N GLY A 40 -9.57 -8.87 2.40
CA GLY A 40 -10.26 -9.17 3.66
C GLY A 40 -9.63 -8.53 4.91
N MET A 41 -8.61 -7.67 4.75
CA MET A 41 -7.98 -6.92 5.84
C MET A 41 -8.49 -5.48 5.93
N PRO A 42 -8.45 -4.85 7.11
CA PRO A 42 -8.71 -3.40 7.24
C PRO A 42 -7.81 -2.54 6.33
N ALA A 43 -6.56 -2.97 6.12
CA ALA A 43 -5.61 -2.32 5.23
C ALA A 43 -5.99 -2.42 3.72
N GLY A 44 -6.84 -3.37 3.33
CA GLY A 44 -7.16 -3.67 1.93
C GLY A 44 -7.76 -2.49 1.16
N PRO A 45 -8.87 -1.88 1.63
CA PRO A 45 -9.49 -0.72 0.97
C PRO A 45 -8.52 0.45 0.76
N LEU A 46 -7.65 0.73 1.75
CA LEU A 46 -6.67 1.81 1.67
C LEU A 46 -5.61 1.54 0.59
N LEU A 47 -5.13 0.30 0.49
CA LEU A 47 -4.17 -0.11 -0.53
C LEU A 47 -4.79 -0.13 -1.93
N ALA A 48 -6.06 -0.55 -2.05
CA ALA A 48 -6.80 -0.51 -3.30
C ALA A 48 -6.96 0.93 -3.83
N GLU A 49 -7.33 1.86 -2.95
CA GLU A 49 -7.47 3.27 -3.31
C GLU A 49 -6.12 3.90 -3.71
N ALA A 50 -5.05 3.63 -2.94
CA ALA A 50 -3.70 4.06 -3.30
C ALA A 50 -3.26 3.51 -4.67
N ALA A 51 -3.53 2.23 -4.96
CA ALA A 51 -3.22 1.60 -6.25
C ALA A 51 -4.01 2.24 -7.40
N ALA A 52 -5.27 2.58 -7.18
CA ALA A 52 -6.12 3.25 -8.16
C ALA A 52 -5.61 4.66 -8.50
N MET A 53 -5.21 5.45 -7.49
CA MET A 53 -4.67 6.80 -7.69
C MET A 53 -3.40 6.79 -8.56
N VAL A 54 -2.44 5.92 -8.24
CA VAL A 54 -1.17 5.81 -8.99
C VAL A 54 -1.41 5.29 -10.41
N ARG A 55 -2.45 4.47 -10.63
CA ARG A 55 -2.79 3.98 -11.97
C ARG A 55 -3.51 5.04 -12.82
N GLY A 56 -4.38 5.82 -12.20
CA GLY A 56 -5.17 6.86 -12.88
C GLY A 56 -4.32 8.06 -13.30
N GLU A 57 -3.40 8.49 -12.45
CA GLU A 57 -2.54 9.64 -12.71
C GLU A 57 -1.09 9.38 -12.24
N PRO A 58 -0.31 8.56 -12.98
CA PRO A 58 1.02 8.12 -12.54
C PRO A 58 2.04 9.24 -12.35
N ASP A 59 1.89 10.36 -13.08
CA ASP A 59 2.81 11.51 -13.02
C ASP A 59 2.33 12.63 -12.08
N SER A 60 1.16 12.46 -11.43
CA SER A 60 0.56 13.48 -10.58
C SER A 60 1.17 13.44 -9.18
N GLU A 61 1.92 14.49 -8.84
CA GLU A 61 2.56 14.62 -7.52
C GLU A 61 1.52 14.62 -6.38
N ALA A 62 0.36 15.24 -6.62
CA ALA A 62 -0.74 15.26 -5.64
C ALA A 62 -1.30 13.86 -5.42
N MET A 63 -1.55 13.09 -6.48
CA MET A 63 -2.03 11.70 -6.37
C MET A 63 -0.99 10.79 -5.71
N ARG A 64 0.29 10.97 -6.04
CA ARG A 64 1.38 10.23 -5.38
C ARG A 64 1.42 10.51 -3.88
N GLN A 65 1.24 11.76 -3.46
CA GLN A 65 1.23 12.12 -2.04
C GLN A 65 -0.02 11.61 -1.29
N ALA A 66 -1.17 11.60 -1.97
CA ALA A 66 -2.39 10.99 -1.45
C ALA A 66 -2.22 9.47 -1.28
N ALA A 67 -1.73 8.78 -2.31
CA ALA A 67 -1.41 7.35 -2.27
C ALA A 67 -0.39 7.01 -1.16
N LEU A 68 0.61 7.86 -0.95
CA LEU A 68 1.59 7.70 0.14
C LEU A 68 0.92 7.76 1.52
N SER A 69 -0.01 8.69 1.72
CA SER A 69 -0.75 8.83 2.98
C SER A 69 -1.62 7.60 3.25
N LEU A 70 -2.35 7.14 2.24
CA LEU A 70 -3.16 5.91 2.31
C LEU A 70 -2.31 4.68 2.60
N CYS A 71 -1.16 4.55 1.94
CA CYS A 71 -0.22 3.45 2.16
C CYS A 71 0.31 3.42 3.61
N ARG A 72 0.58 4.58 4.21
CA ARG A 72 0.99 4.69 5.62
C ARG A 72 -0.13 4.33 6.60
N MET A 73 -1.36 4.73 6.31
CA MET A 73 -2.52 4.33 7.10
C MET A 73 -2.70 2.80 7.06
N ALA A 74 -2.61 2.21 5.86
CA ALA A 74 -2.68 0.77 5.69
C ALA A 74 -1.57 0.00 6.44
N LEU A 75 -0.36 0.57 6.49
CA LEU A 75 0.75 0.04 7.28
C LEU A 75 0.44 0.02 8.77
N GLN A 76 -0.14 1.10 9.29
CA GLN A 76 -0.54 1.18 10.70
C GLN A 76 -1.61 0.14 11.03
N ASP A 77 -2.63 0.00 10.17
CA ASP A 77 -3.69 -1.00 10.34
C ASP A 77 -3.12 -2.42 10.33
N ALA A 78 -2.27 -2.76 9.36
CA ALA A 78 -1.66 -4.09 9.25
C ALA A 78 -0.66 -4.39 10.38
N GLN A 79 -0.02 -3.37 10.95
CA GLN A 79 0.86 -3.51 12.12
C GLN A 79 0.07 -3.73 13.41
N ALA A 80 -1.11 -3.13 13.54
CA ALA A 80 -1.97 -3.35 14.70
C ALA A 80 -2.39 -4.82 14.82
N ASP A 81 -2.56 -5.52 13.70
CA ASP A 81 -2.88 -6.95 13.65
C ASP A 81 -1.69 -7.87 14.04
N LEU A 82 -0.48 -7.32 14.20
CA LEU A 82 0.73 -8.07 14.58
C LEU A 82 1.09 -7.94 16.07
N LEU A 83 0.42 -7.07 16.83
CA LEU A 83 0.66 -6.79 18.25
C LEU A 83 -0.41 -7.46 19.13
#